data_AF-A0A970NY72-F1
#
_entry.id   AF-A0A970NY72-F1
#
_cell.length_a   1.000
_cell.length_b   1.000
_cell.length_c   1.000
_cell.angle_alpha   90.00
_cell.angle_beta   90.00
_cell.angle_gamma   90.00
#
_symmetry.space_group_name_H-M   'P 1'
#
loop_
_entity.id
_entity.type
_entity.pdbx_description
1 polymer ?
#
loop_
_entity_poly.entity_id
_entity_poly.type
_entity_poly.pdbx_seq_one_letter_code
_entity_poly.pdbx_strand_id
1 'polypeptide(L)'
;MKKLIVTLSVILIAALLGIGGWFLFKSPGPRVRLQGEKGAKVLVEELSFYNRREKIFGKVFKPADENGNFPDSLGTRPLVIYLHAPLVTANPEAILRAVVSKGVIGYSATFHGQKSEISFYVKKLANEPFVDDELIFLISDGIADEAAASFASRTRNRVAGHLAVDPTVPATAIGQITAFLEENGAMK
;
A
#
# COMPACT_ATOMS: atom_id res chain seq x y z
N MET A 1 19.31 -40.07 32.83
CA MET A 1 18.90 -40.03 31.41
C MET A 1 17.43 -39.66 31.22
N LYS A 2 16.46 -40.39 31.80
CA LYS A 2 15.01 -40.05 31.67
C LYS A 2 14.65 -38.59 31.99
N LYS A 3 15.17 -38.03 33.10
CA LYS A 3 14.91 -36.63 33.48
C LYS A 3 15.42 -35.64 32.42
N LEU A 4 16.58 -35.92 31.81
CA LEU A 4 17.19 -35.05 30.79
C LEU A 4 16.36 -35.00 29.50
N ILE A 5 15.82 -36.14 29.08
CA ILE A 5 14.97 -36.26 27.90
C ILE A 5 13.65 -35.50 28.11
N VAL A 6 13.08 -35.58 29.31
CA VAL A 6 11.85 -34.84 29.66
C VAL A 6 12.11 -33.33 29.64
N THR A 7 13.20 -32.86 30.23
CA THR A 7 13.52 -31.42 30.22
C THR A 7 13.76 -30.90 28.80
N LEU A 8 14.47 -31.66 27.96
CA LEU A 8 14.73 -31.28 26.57
C LEU A 8 13.44 -31.21 25.75
N SER A 9 12.51 -32.15 25.98
CA SER A 9 11.22 -32.19 25.30
C SER A 9 10.35 -31.00 25.66
N VAL A 10 10.33 -30.60 26.94
CA VAL A 10 9.56 -29.44 27.41
C VAL A 10 10.11 -28.13 26.82
N ILE A 11 11.42 -27.98 26.74
CA ILE A 11 12.06 -26.80 26.13
C ILE A 11 11.74 -26.72 24.63
N LEU A 12 11.79 -27.85 23.93
CA LEU A 12 11.49 -27.90 22.50
C LEU A 12 10.03 -27.52 22.21
N ILE A 13 9.09 -28.04 23.01
CA ILE A 13 7.67 -27.70 22.88
C ILE A 13 7.43 -26.22 23.19
N ALA A 14 8.05 -25.67 24.24
CA ALA A 14 7.95 -24.26 24.59
C ALA A 14 8.51 -23.35 23.47
N ALA A 15 9.63 -23.74 22.84
CA ALA A 15 10.21 -23.01 21.72
C ALA A 15 9.30 -23.04 20.49
N LEU A 16 8.73 -24.21 20.16
CA LEU A 16 7.79 -24.34 19.04
C LEU A 16 6.50 -23.54 19.26
N LEU A 17 5.96 -23.53 20.48
CA LEU A 17 4.81 -22.70 20.85
C LEU A 17 5.14 -21.20 20.80
N GLY A 18 6.35 -20.80 21.21
CA GLY A 18 6.81 -19.43 21.09
C GLY A 18 6.91 -18.95 19.64
N ILE A 19 7.44 -19.79 18.74
CA ILE A 19 7.54 -19.51 17.31
C ILE A 19 6.15 -19.47 16.66
N GLY A 20 5.28 -20.44 16.99
CA GLY A 20 3.91 -20.50 16.48
C GLY A 20 3.07 -19.31 16.95
N GLY A 21 3.18 -18.93 18.22
CA GLY A 21 2.54 -17.73 18.77
C GLY A 21 3.02 -16.46 18.08
N TRP A 22 4.33 -16.32 17.84
CA TRP A 22 4.87 -15.19 17.08
C TRP A 22 4.32 -15.13 15.65
N PHE A 23 4.19 -16.26 14.96
CA PHE A 23 3.58 -16.31 13.62
C PHE A 23 2.11 -15.87 13.61
N LEU A 24 1.34 -16.23 14.64
CA LEU A 24 -0.05 -15.80 14.80
C LEU A 24 -0.16 -14.29 15.07
N PHE A 25 0.74 -13.71 15.86
CA PHE A 25 0.78 -12.26 16.10
C PHE A 25 1.27 -11.46 14.89
N LYS A 26 2.13 -12.06 14.04
CA LYS A 26 2.63 -11.41 12.82
C LYS A 26 1.62 -11.43 11.67
N SER A 27 0.69 -12.38 11.71
CA SER A 27 -0.41 -12.46 10.75
C SER A 27 -1.47 -11.45 11.17
N PRO A 28 -1.71 -10.36 10.42
CA PRO A 28 -2.84 -9.49 10.71
C PRO A 28 -4.10 -10.36 10.72
N GLY A 29 -4.88 -10.29 11.81
CA GLY A 29 -6.12 -11.05 11.96
C GLY A 29 -7.04 -10.86 10.75
N PRO A 30 -8.04 -11.75 10.56
CA PRO A 30 -8.88 -11.75 9.37
C PRO A 30 -9.43 -10.34 9.13
N ARG A 31 -8.88 -9.67 8.11
CA ARG A 31 -9.42 -8.37 7.67
C ARG A 31 -10.82 -8.68 7.20
N VAL A 32 -11.82 -8.09 7.87
CA VAL A 32 -13.21 -8.15 7.39
C VAL A 32 -13.16 -7.63 5.96
N ARG A 33 -13.44 -8.50 4.99
CA ARG A 33 -13.53 -8.12 3.58
C ARG A 33 -14.67 -7.11 3.50
N LEU A 34 -14.33 -5.83 3.36
CA LEU A 34 -15.32 -4.78 3.21
C LEU A 34 -15.93 -4.95 1.83
N GLN A 35 -17.17 -5.43 1.76
CA GLN A 35 -17.89 -5.44 0.49
C GLN A 35 -18.23 -4.00 0.13
N GLY A 36 -17.79 -3.56 -1.05
CA GLY A 36 -18.19 -2.25 -1.59
C GLY A 36 -19.69 -2.22 -1.93
N GLU A 37 -20.24 -1.04 -2.19
CA GLU A 37 -21.59 -0.93 -2.74
C GLU A 37 -21.69 -1.69 -4.08
N LYS A 38 -22.80 -2.38 -4.33
CA LYS A 38 -23.01 -3.13 -5.59
C LYS A 38 -22.86 -2.17 -6.79
N GLY A 39 -21.99 -2.52 -7.72
CA GLY A 39 -21.65 -1.68 -8.89
C GLY A 39 -20.52 -0.67 -8.67
N ALA A 40 -19.95 -0.58 -7.46
CA ALA A 40 -18.76 0.22 -7.23
C ALA A 40 -17.55 -0.41 -7.94
N LYS A 41 -16.89 0.35 -8.82
CA LYS A 41 -15.66 -0.07 -9.50
C LYS A 41 -14.43 -0.09 -8.59
N VAL A 42 -14.53 0.51 -7.40
CA VAL A 42 -13.43 0.69 -6.46
C VAL A 42 -13.91 0.44 -5.04
N LEU A 43 -13.21 -0.46 -4.36
CA LEU A 43 -13.38 -0.79 -2.96
C LEU A 43 -12.35 0.01 -2.15
N VAL A 44 -12.79 0.58 -1.03
CA VAL A 44 -11.94 1.41 -0.16
C VAL A 44 -11.85 0.76 1.21
N GLU A 45 -10.62 0.46 1.64
CA GLU A 45 -10.31 -0.10 2.94
C GLU A 45 -9.47 0.89 3.73
N GLU A 46 -9.74 1.02 5.02
CA GLU A 46 -8.80 1.68 5.92
C GLU A 46 -7.72 0.66 6.33
N LEU A 47 -6.48 0.95 5.94
CA LEU A 47 -5.32 0.29 6.50
C LEU A 47 -4.78 1.10 7.67
N SER A 48 -4.46 0.39 8.74
CA SER A 48 -3.77 0.99 9.87
C SER A 48 -2.45 0.30 10.11
N PHE A 49 -1.39 1.08 10.24
CA PHE A 49 -0.04 0.61 10.51
C PHE A 49 0.47 1.19 11.82
N TYR A 50 1.21 0.40 12.58
CA TYR A 50 1.97 0.92 13.70
C TYR A 50 3.35 1.40 13.23
N ASN A 51 3.64 2.68 13.45
CA ASN A 51 4.98 3.24 13.35
C ASN A 51 5.48 3.57 14.76
N ARG A 52 6.41 2.75 15.26
CA ARG A 52 6.88 2.76 16.66
C ARG A 52 5.73 2.60 17.65
N ARG A 53 5.12 3.69 18.12
CA ARG A 53 4.00 3.71 19.08
C ARG A 53 2.76 4.44 18.55
N GLU A 54 2.84 4.98 17.35
CA GLU A 54 1.77 5.74 16.72
C GLU A 54 1.05 4.86 15.69
N LYS A 55 -0.28 4.89 15.71
CA LYS A 55 -1.12 4.20 14.73
C LYS A 55 -1.40 5.19 13.59
N ILE A 56 -0.83 4.91 12.43
CA ILE A 56 -1.04 5.66 11.20
C ILE A 56 -2.20 5.01 10.46
N PHE A 57 -3.17 5.82 10.05
CA PHE A 57 -4.28 5.40 9.21
C PHE A 57 -4.03 5.87 7.78
N GLY A 58 -4.35 5.01 6.82
CA GLY A 58 -4.35 5.34 5.41
C GLY A 58 -5.46 4.61 4.69
N LYS A 59 -5.88 5.12 3.54
CA LYS A 59 -6.91 4.50 2.71
C LYS A 59 -6.25 3.75 1.57
N VAL A 60 -6.56 2.46 1.45
CA VAL A 60 -6.25 1.66 0.27
C VAL A 60 -7.47 1.60 -0.63
N PHE A 61 -7.23 1.76 -1.91
CA PHE A 61 -8.20 1.69 -2.99
C PHE A 61 -7.86 0.47 -3.84
N LYS A 62 -8.83 -0.43 -4.02
CA LYS A 62 -8.67 -1.65 -4.80
C LYS A 62 -9.71 -1.69 -5.91
N PRO A 63 -9.37 -2.23 -7.11
CA PRO A 63 -10.38 -2.45 -8.14
C PRO A 63 -11.41 -3.45 -7.64
N ALA A 64 -12.68 -3.22 -7.92
CA ALA A 64 -13.75 -4.12 -7.51
C ALA A 64 -14.43 -4.75 -8.74
N ASP A 65 -14.86 -5.99 -8.59
CA ASP A 65 -15.69 -6.71 -9.55
C ASP A 65 -17.16 -6.23 -9.49
N GLU A 66 -18.01 -6.79 -10.35
CA GLU A 66 -19.44 -6.46 -10.41
C GLU A 66 -20.18 -6.71 -9.08
N ASN A 67 -19.61 -7.57 -8.22
CA ASN A 67 -20.17 -7.93 -6.92
C ASN A 67 -19.62 -7.05 -5.77
N GLY A 68 -18.78 -6.06 -6.09
CA GLY A 68 -18.16 -5.18 -5.11
C GLY A 68 -17.00 -5.82 -4.33
N ASN A 69 -16.38 -6.87 -4.87
CA ASN A 69 -15.25 -7.58 -4.25
C ASN A 69 -13.94 -7.30 -4.99
N PHE A 70 -12.83 -7.24 -4.26
CA PHE A 70 -11.51 -7.26 -4.88
C PHE A 70 -11.19 -8.70 -5.35
N PRO A 71 -10.95 -8.93 -6.65
CA PRO A 71 -10.71 -10.26 -7.18
C PRO A 71 -9.27 -10.72 -6.90
N ASP A 72 -9.03 -11.19 -5.66
CA ASP A 72 -7.74 -11.73 -5.20
C ASP A 72 -7.16 -12.80 -6.15
N SER A 73 -8.03 -13.52 -6.88
CA SER A 73 -7.64 -14.56 -7.85
C SER A 73 -6.91 -14.05 -9.09
N LEU A 74 -6.97 -12.74 -9.38
CA LEU A 74 -6.29 -12.12 -10.52
C LEU A 74 -4.82 -11.78 -10.22
N GLY A 75 -4.33 -12.09 -9.03
CA GLY A 75 -2.93 -11.91 -8.63
C GLY A 75 -2.62 -10.51 -8.08
N THR A 76 -1.33 -10.29 -7.86
CA THR A 76 -0.78 -9.01 -7.40
C THR A 76 -0.97 -7.93 -8.46
N ARG A 77 -1.03 -6.68 -8.00
CA ARG A 77 -1.33 -5.52 -8.84
C ARG A 77 -0.32 -4.40 -8.57
N PRO A 78 0.07 -3.61 -9.58
CA PRO A 78 0.92 -2.45 -9.39
C PRO A 78 0.33 -1.51 -8.34
N LEU A 79 1.20 -0.88 -7.55
CA LEU A 79 0.82 0.01 -6.45
C LEU A 79 1.14 1.45 -6.79
N VAL A 80 0.15 2.32 -6.60
CA VAL A 80 0.27 3.78 -6.67
C VAL A 80 0.15 4.34 -5.26
N ILE A 81 1.22 4.96 -4.76
CA ILE A 81 1.23 5.69 -3.49
C ILE A 81 1.12 7.18 -3.83
N TYR A 82 -0.04 7.78 -3.53
CA TYR A 82 -0.29 9.20 -3.70
C TYR A 82 0.05 9.95 -2.41
N LEU A 83 1.18 10.65 -2.42
CA LEU A 83 1.69 11.49 -1.35
C LEU A 83 1.14 12.91 -1.54
N HIS A 84 0.10 13.24 -0.80
CA HIS A 84 -0.53 14.56 -0.89
C HIS A 84 -0.05 15.49 0.22
N ALA A 85 0.20 16.74 -0.14
CA ALA A 85 0.44 17.80 0.81
C ALA A 85 -0.86 18.11 1.59
N PRO A 86 -0.78 18.31 2.92
CA PRO A 86 -1.95 18.71 3.70
C PRO A 86 -2.49 20.04 3.17
N LEU A 87 -3.82 20.12 3.03
CA LEU A 87 -4.56 21.34 2.62
C LEU A 87 -4.33 21.82 1.17
N VAL A 88 -3.49 21.13 0.37
CA VAL A 88 -3.28 21.47 -1.05
C VAL A 88 -4.21 20.66 -1.96
N THR A 89 -4.37 19.37 -1.66
CA THR A 89 -5.12 18.44 -2.49
C THR A 89 -6.57 18.35 -2.00
N ALA A 90 -7.49 18.98 -2.73
CA ALA A 90 -8.90 19.04 -2.34
C ALA A 90 -9.58 17.65 -2.34
N ASN A 91 -9.15 16.73 -3.22
CA ASN A 91 -9.74 15.39 -3.31
C ASN A 91 -8.79 14.34 -3.90
N PRO A 92 -7.78 13.86 -3.13
CA PRO A 92 -6.87 12.79 -3.59
C PRO A 92 -7.61 11.47 -3.86
N GLU A 93 -8.72 11.26 -3.15
CA GLU A 93 -9.56 10.06 -3.28
C GLU A 93 -10.23 9.97 -4.66
N ALA A 94 -10.73 11.07 -5.23
CA ALA A 94 -11.32 11.07 -6.57
C ALA A 94 -10.29 10.71 -7.66
N ILE A 95 -9.07 11.25 -7.56
CA ILE A 95 -7.96 10.95 -8.47
C ILE A 95 -7.61 9.46 -8.38
N LEU A 96 -7.40 8.95 -7.16
CA LEU A 96 -7.08 7.54 -6.94
C LEU A 96 -8.19 6.60 -7.42
N ARG A 97 -9.47 6.90 -7.17
CA ARG A 97 -10.59 6.08 -7.67
C ARG A 97 -10.59 5.97 -9.19
N ALA A 98 -10.32 7.06 -9.90
CA ALA A 98 -10.25 7.04 -11.35
C ALA A 98 -9.11 6.15 -11.86
N VAL A 99 -7.92 6.27 -11.25
CA VAL A 99 -6.72 5.50 -11.60
C VAL A 99 -6.89 4.02 -11.24
N VAL A 100 -7.40 3.71 -10.05
CA VAL A 100 -7.60 2.34 -9.53
C VAL A 100 -8.63 1.56 -10.34
N SER A 101 -9.64 2.24 -10.88
CA SER A 101 -10.64 1.60 -11.76
C SER A 101 -10.02 1.01 -13.03
N LYS A 102 -8.78 1.38 -13.36
CA LYS A 102 -7.99 0.83 -14.48
C LYS A 102 -7.13 -0.38 -14.09
N GLY A 103 -7.24 -0.86 -12.86
CA GLY A 103 -6.65 -2.14 -12.46
C GLY A 103 -5.33 -2.06 -11.69
N VAL A 104 -5.05 -0.93 -11.02
CA VAL A 104 -3.93 -0.77 -10.07
C VAL A 104 -4.46 -0.62 -8.64
N ILE A 105 -3.59 -0.79 -7.64
CA ILE A 105 -3.88 -0.50 -6.24
C ILE A 105 -3.52 0.96 -5.95
N GLY A 106 -4.37 1.68 -5.24
CA GLY A 106 -4.11 3.04 -4.79
C GLY A 106 -3.92 3.11 -3.30
N TYR A 107 -3.02 3.95 -2.82
CA TYR A 107 -2.91 4.31 -1.42
C TYR A 107 -2.75 5.83 -1.28
N SER A 108 -3.59 6.45 -0.45
CA SER A 108 -3.49 7.88 -0.14
C SER A 108 -2.77 8.08 1.17
N ALA A 109 -1.76 8.94 1.19
CA ALA A 109 -1.08 9.36 2.40
C ALA A 109 -0.85 10.87 2.43
N THR A 110 -1.24 11.49 3.56
CA THR A 110 -0.82 12.85 3.88
C THR A 110 0.68 12.84 4.19
N PHE A 111 1.44 13.69 3.52
CA PHE A 111 2.87 13.84 3.73
C PHE A 111 3.18 15.03 4.65
N HIS A 112 3.88 14.78 5.75
CA HIS A 112 4.17 15.81 6.77
C HIS A 112 5.62 16.36 6.70
N GLY A 113 6.31 16.17 5.57
CA GLY A 113 7.67 16.68 5.36
C GLY A 113 8.79 15.74 5.81
N GLN A 114 8.47 14.58 6.40
CA GLN A 114 9.48 13.63 6.88
C GLN A 114 9.79 12.56 5.82
N LYS A 115 11.01 12.57 5.27
CA LYS A 115 11.46 11.59 4.25
C LYS A 115 11.34 10.12 4.71
N SER A 116 11.39 9.87 6.02
CA SER A 116 11.19 8.52 6.59
C SER A 116 9.77 7.97 6.42
N GLU A 117 8.76 8.83 6.22
CA GLU A 117 7.37 8.41 5.98
C GLU A 117 7.25 7.64 4.67
N ILE A 118 7.91 8.11 3.61
CA ILE A 118 7.88 7.47 2.28
C ILE A 118 8.46 6.06 2.38
N SER A 119 9.62 5.92 3.03
CA SER A 119 10.24 4.61 3.29
C SER A 119 9.33 3.69 4.09
N PHE A 120 8.62 4.23 5.08
CA PHE A 120 7.66 3.48 5.88
C PHE A 120 6.50 2.96 5.03
N TYR A 121 5.85 3.82 4.24
CA TYR A 121 4.71 3.44 3.39
C TYR A 121 5.10 2.40 2.36
N VAL A 122 6.19 2.63 1.59
CA VAL A 122 6.70 1.69 0.60
C VAL A 122 7.00 0.35 1.25
N LYS A 123 7.73 0.32 2.38
CA LYS A 123 8.07 -0.93 3.06
C LYS A 123 6.84 -1.67 3.58
N LYS A 124 5.83 -0.97 4.08
CA LYS A 124 4.61 -1.60 4.61
C LYS A 124 3.74 -2.16 3.49
N LEU A 125 3.49 -1.37 2.46
CA LEU A 125 2.61 -1.74 1.36
C LEU A 125 3.22 -2.79 0.44
N ALA A 126 4.54 -2.80 0.25
CA ALA A 126 5.23 -3.85 -0.49
C ALA A 126 5.10 -5.26 0.14
N ASN A 127 4.69 -5.36 1.42
CA ASN A 127 4.44 -6.66 2.06
C ASN A 127 2.96 -7.07 2.02
N GLU A 128 2.09 -6.29 1.37
CA GLU A 128 0.69 -6.64 1.22
C GLU A 128 0.51 -7.68 0.12
N PRO A 129 -0.29 -8.74 0.33
CA PRO A 129 -0.36 -9.88 -0.58
C PRO A 129 -1.00 -9.57 -1.94
N PHE A 130 -1.65 -8.42 -2.07
CA PHE A 130 -2.30 -7.94 -3.30
C PHE A 130 -1.45 -6.93 -4.07
N VAL A 131 -0.26 -6.59 -3.57
CA VAL A 131 0.66 -5.62 -4.18
C VAL A 131 1.75 -6.36 -4.96
N ASP A 132 2.01 -5.89 -6.17
CA ASP A 132 3.21 -6.22 -6.92
C ASP A 132 4.36 -5.34 -6.40
N ASP A 133 5.33 -5.95 -5.71
CA ASP A 133 6.42 -5.25 -5.05
C ASP A 133 7.54 -4.81 -6.00
N GLU A 134 7.49 -5.23 -7.27
CA GLU A 134 8.36 -4.73 -8.34
C GLU A 134 7.78 -3.47 -9.01
N LEU A 135 6.45 -3.28 -8.96
CA LEU A 135 5.73 -2.20 -9.64
C LEU A 135 5.08 -1.21 -8.67
N ILE A 136 5.93 -0.53 -7.88
CA ILE A 136 5.51 0.53 -6.95
C ILE A 136 5.83 1.91 -7.53
N PHE A 137 4.82 2.77 -7.61
CA PHE A 137 4.90 4.12 -8.14
C PHE A 137 4.59 5.16 -7.07
N LEU A 138 5.40 6.22 -7.03
CA LEU A 138 5.17 7.37 -6.16
C LEU A 138 4.56 8.51 -6.97
N ILE A 139 3.37 8.95 -6.59
CA ILE A 139 2.75 10.16 -7.14
C ILE A 139 2.77 11.20 -6.03
N SER A 140 3.19 12.41 -6.33
CA SER A 140 3.29 13.47 -5.31
C SER A 140 2.81 14.82 -5.83
N ASP A 141 2.33 15.64 -4.91
CA ASP A 141 2.05 17.05 -5.14
C ASP A 141 2.75 17.96 -4.11
N GLY A 142 2.93 19.22 -4.50
CA GLY A 142 3.46 20.27 -3.63
C GLY A 142 4.76 19.89 -2.92
N ILE A 143 4.73 19.98 -1.58
CA ILE A 143 5.92 19.77 -0.74
C ILE A 143 6.42 18.32 -0.69
N ALA A 144 5.63 17.36 -1.16
CA ALA A 144 6.02 15.95 -1.16
C ALA A 144 6.98 15.61 -2.31
N ASP A 145 7.03 16.43 -3.34
CA ASP A 145 7.69 16.10 -4.61
C ASP A 145 9.20 15.90 -4.46
N GLU A 146 9.91 16.86 -3.86
CA GLU A 146 11.36 16.76 -3.67
C GLU A 146 11.73 15.53 -2.84
N ALA A 147 10.94 15.22 -1.81
CA ALA A 147 11.15 14.06 -0.96
C ALA A 147 10.91 12.74 -1.72
N ALA A 148 9.86 12.68 -2.54
CA ALA A 148 9.51 11.51 -3.35
C ALA A 148 10.53 11.27 -4.46
N ALA A 149 10.92 12.29 -5.21
CA ALA A 149 11.95 12.23 -6.23
C ALA A 149 13.31 11.78 -5.64
N SER A 150 13.69 12.37 -4.50
CA SER A 150 14.91 11.98 -3.79
C SER A 150 14.86 10.54 -3.28
N PHE A 151 13.69 10.02 -2.90
CA PHE A 151 13.54 8.65 -2.44
C PHE A 151 13.57 7.65 -3.61
N ALA A 152 12.84 7.94 -4.69
CA ALA A 152 12.77 7.10 -5.89
C ALA A 152 14.14 6.94 -6.55
N SER A 153 14.90 8.04 -6.68
CA SER A 153 16.25 8.01 -7.26
C SER A 153 17.24 7.14 -6.48
N ARG A 154 17.09 7.05 -5.15
CA ARG A 154 17.95 6.25 -4.26
C ARG A 154 17.50 4.81 -4.12
N THR A 155 16.22 4.51 -4.40
CA THR A 155 15.59 3.23 -4.10
C THR A 155 15.01 2.57 -5.35
N ARG A 156 15.78 2.56 -6.46
CA ARG A 156 15.34 2.01 -7.75
C ARG A 156 14.93 0.53 -7.69
N ASN A 157 15.42 -0.22 -6.71
CA ASN A 157 15.06 -1.63 -6.55
C ASN A 157 13.68 -1.86 -5.94
N ARG A 158 12.98 -0.82 -5.48
CA ARG A 158 11.65 -0.93 -4.84
C ARG A 158 10.62 0.08 -5.32
N VAL A 159 11.02 1.05 -6.15
CA VAL A 159 10.13 2.06 -6.72
C VAL A 159 10.42 2.10 -8.21
N ALA A 160 9.42 1.70 -9.00
CA ALA A 160 9.49 1.65 -10.45
C ALA A 160 9.50 3.04 -11.08
N GLY A 161 8.86 4.02 -10.42
CA GLY A 161 8.91 5.40 -10.89
C GLY A 161 8.28 6.41 -9.95
N HIS A 162 8.49 7.69 -10.27
CA HIS A 162 7.93 8.82 -9.57
C HIS A 162 7.37 9.85 -10.56
N LEU A 163 6.22 10.45 -10.23
CA LEU A 163 5.58 11.51 -11.01
C LEU A 163 5.09 12.62 -10.07
N ALA A 164 5.49 13.85 -10.39
CA ALA A 164 4.93 15.07 -9.82
C ALA A 164 3.64 15.44 -10.57
N VAL A 165 2.57 15.77 -9.84
CA VAL A 165 1.31 16.22 -10.44
C VAL A 165 0.82 17.51 -9.81
N ASP A 166 0.07 18.29 -10.60
CA ASP A 166 -0.70 19.41 -10.09
C ASP A 166 -2.11 18.94 -9.70
N PRO A 167 -2.45 18.91 -8.40
CA PRO A 167 -3.75 18.41 -7.95
C PRO A 167 -4.90 19.39 -8.18
N THR A 168 -4.62 20.64 -8.57
CA THR A 168 -5.64 21.68 -8.75
C THR A 168 -6.54 21.42 -9.96
N VAL A 169 -6.08 20.60 -10.92
CA VAL A 169 -6.84 20.19 -12.10
C VAL A 169 -6.92 18.65 -12.16
N PRO A 170 -7.93 18.04 -11.50
CA PRO A 170 -8.02 16.59 -11.35
C PRO A 170 -8.00 15.81 -12.67
N ALA A 171 -8.66 16.32 -13.72
CA ALA A 171 -8.68 15.66 -15.03
C ALA A 171 -7.28 15.55 -15.65
N THR A 172 -6.48 16.61 -15.53
CA THR A 172 -5.09 16.64 -15.99
C THR A 172 -4.23 15.68 -15.18
N ALA A 173 -4.35 15.71 -13.85
CA ALA A 173 -3.62 14.80 -12.97
C ALA A 173 -3.94 13.33 -13.29
N ILE A 174 -5.21 12.96 -13.47
CA ILE A 174 -5.62 11.61 -13.84
C ILE A 174 -5.02 11.19 -15.19
N GLY A 175 -5.03 12.09 -16.18
CA GLY A 175 -4.44 11.85 -17.50
C GLY A 175 -2.93 11.60 -17.42
N GLN A 176 -2.21 12.44 -16.70
CA GLN A 176 -0.77 12.32 -16.49
C GLN A 176 -0.40 11.03 -15.75
N ILE A 177 -1.11 10.71 -14.65
CA ILE A 177 -0.88 9.49 -13.89
C ILE A 177 -1.16 8.26 -14.76
N THR A 178 -2.24 8.26 -15.53
CA THR A 178 -2.55 7.13 -16.43
C THR A 178 -1.43 6.92 -17.44
N ALA A 179 -1.06 7.97 -18.19
CA ALA A 179 -0.03 7.87 -19.23
C ALA A 179 1.30 7.39 -18.65
N PHE A 180 1.68 7.94 -17.50
CA PHE A 180 2.88 7.52 -16.78
C PHE A 180 2.84 6.03 -16.39
N LEU A 181 1.70 5.52 -15.90
CA LEU A 181 1.56 4.12 -15.53
C LEU A 181 1.55 3.18 -16.74
N GLU A 182 0.97 3.59 -17.87
CA GLU A 182 1.02 2.86 -19.14
C GLU A 182 2.46 2.79 -19.68
N GLU A 183 3.17 3.92 -19.71
CA GLU A 183 4.57 4.01 -20.15
C GLU A 183 5.52 3.13 -19.32
N ASN A 184 5.21 2.92 -18.04
CA ASN A 184 6.01 2.12 -17.12
C ASN A 184 5.46 0.69 -16.92
N GLY A 185 4.54 0.24 -17.77
CA GLY A 185 4.07 -1.16 -17.81
C GLY A 185 3.15 -1.56 -16.65
N ALA A 186 2.64 -0.60 -15.89
CA ALA A 186 1.69 -0.83 -14.80
C ALA A 186 0.24 -0.98 -15.29
N MET A 187 -0.05 -0.50 -16.49
CA MET A 187 -1.36 -0.59 -17.15
C MET A 187 -1.17 -1.08 -18.60
N LYS A 188 -2.16 -1.83 -19.10
CA LYS A 188 -2.23 -2.33 -20.49
C LYS A 188 -3.55 -1.91 -21.12
#